data_AF-A0A7V9JM35-F1
#
_entry.id   AF-A0A7V9JM35-F1
#
_cell.length_a   1.000
_cell.length_b   1.000
_cell.length_c   1.000
_cell.angle_alpha   90.00
_cell.angle_beta   90.00
_cell.angle_gamma   90.00
#
_symmetry.space_group_name_H-M   'P 1'
#
loop_
_entity.id
_entity.type
_entity.pdbx_description
1 polymer ?
#
loop_
_entity_poly.entity_id
_entity_poly.type
_entity_poly.pdbx_seq_one_letter_code
_entity_poly.pdbx_strand_id
1 'polypeptide(L)'
;MSGGGGATGGSTGQERPPSDADLATSNREELVRLGLALDGVTIEHREDPFPVPGTRAEKRTERKVAQWFIIAALAGLGFLAAYLFWPFEYAPPGSPGNRHLLYQLYTPIIGVLFGLTVFALGAGTIAYAKDLLPHETAVQERHIGGSAEVDRLTTTAILADSAASSQIGRRSMIKRAAGLGGGVFGIGLGVFALGGLVRNPWKGGDRAALWVT
;
A
#
# COMPACT_ATOMS: atom_id res chain seq x y z
N MET A 1 64.29 -32.03 -19.58
CA MET A 1 63.62 -31.00 -20.39
C MET A 1 62.20 -31.51 -20.61
N SER A 2 61.24 -30.99 -19.85
CA SER A 2 60.14 -30.13 -20.34
C SER A 2 59.10 -30.91 -21.16
N GLY A 3 57.81 -30.94 -20.84
CA GLY A 3 57.04 -30.14 -19.91
C GLY A 3 55.63 -30.72 -19.74
N GLY A 4 55.02 -30.40 -18.61
CA GLY A 4 53.65 -30.79 -18.27
C GLY A 4 52.61 -29.93 -19.00
N GLY A 5 51.52 -30.57 -19.40
CA GLY A 5 50.28 -29.91 -19.80
C GLY A 5 49.24 -30.06 -18.70
N GLY A 6 49.18 -29.10 -17.79
CA GLY A 6 48.12 -29.01 -16.79
C GLY A 6 46.83 -28.54 -17.46
N ALA A 7 45.80 -29.37 -17.40
CA ALA A 7 44.45 -29.00 -17.81
C ALA A 7 43.89 -28.00 -16.79
N THR A 8 43.84 -26.72 -17.16
CA THR A 8 43.11 -25.69 -16.41
C THR A 8 41.62 -25.83 -16.70
N GLY A 9 40.95 -26.68 -15.93
CA GLY A 9 39.49 -26.70 -15.84
C GLY A 9 39.03 -25.41 -15.16
N GLY A 10 38.34 -24.55 -15.91
CA GLY A 10 37.66 -23.38 -15.37
C GLY A 10 36.50 -23.83 -14.49
N SER A 11 36.70 -23.86 -13.17
CA SER A 11 35.62 -23.97 -12.20
C SER A 11 34.86 -22.65 -12.19
N THR A 12 33.67 -22.63 -12.81
CA THR A 12 32.65 -21.61 -12.52
C THR A 12 32.41 -21.62 -11.02
N GLY A 13 32.79 -20.54 -10.35
CA GLY A 13 32.72 -20.39 -8.89
C GLY A 13 31.30 -20.57 -8.41
N GLN A 14 31.01 -21.75 -7.86
CA GLN A 14 29.82 -21.99 -7.08
C GLN A 14 30.15 -21.41 -5.70
N GLU A 15 29.85 -20.12 -5.52
CA GLU A 15 30.07 -19.43 -4.24
C GLU A 15 29.32 -20.18 -3.14
N ARG A 16 30.05 -20.60 -2.12
CA ARG A 16 29.49 -21.33 -0.98
C ARG A 16 28.48 -20.42 -0.29
N PRO A 17 27.28 -20.89 0.07
CA PRO A 17 26.37 -20.10 0.89
C PRO A 17 27.09 -19.65 2.17
N PRO A 18 26.98 -18.37 2.58
CA PRO A 18 27.71 -17.82 3.72
C PRO A 18 27.47 -18.63 4.99
N SER A 19 28.52 -18.89 5.77
CA SER A 19 28.37 -19.59 7.05
C SER A 19 27.86 -18.64 8.15
N ASP A 20 27.23 -19.19 9.19
CA ASP A 20 26.73 -18.39 10.32
C ASP A 20 27.83 -17.55 11.00
N ALA A 21 29.07 -18.04 10.98
CA ALA A 21 30.23 -17.31 11.49
C ALA A 21 30.63 -16.12 10.60
N ASP A 22 30.46 -16.24 9.28
CA ASP A 22 30.69 -15.15 8.33
C ASP A 22 29.61 -14.07 8.48
N LEU A 23 28.36 -14.47 8.69
CA LEU A 23 27.26 -13.54 8.94
C LEU A 23 27.42 -12.77 10.26
N ALA A 24 27.94 -13.43 11.31
CA ALA A 24 28.17 -12.81 12.61
C ALA A 24 29.28 -11.76 12.61
N THR A 25 30.19 -11.81 11.62
CA THR A 25 31.33 -10.89 11.48
C THR A 25 31.14 -9.84 10.39
N SER A 26 30.11 -10.01 9.54
CA SER A 26 29.80 -9.11 8.43
C SER A 26 29.31 -7.74 8.90
N ASN A 27 29.69 -6.70 8.17
CA ASN A 27 29.17 -5.35 8.39
C ASN A 27 27.70 -5.24 7.92
N ARG A 28 26.93 -4.29 8.47
CA ARG A 28 25.53 -4.05 8.10
C ARG A 28 25.35 -3.81 6.60
N GLU A 29 26.27 -3.09 5.96
CA GLU A 29 26.21 -2.86 4.51
C GLU A 29 26.42 -4.13 3.69
N GLU A 30 27.32 -5.01 4.14
CA GLU A 30 27.57 -6.30 3.51
C GLU A 30 26.35 -7.21 3.64
N LEU A 31 25.72 -7.24 4.82
CA LEU A 31 24.48 -7.96 5.05
C LEU A 31 23.33 -7.44 4.18
N VAL A 32 23.24 -6.12 3.98
CA VAL A 32 22.24 -5.52 3.08
C VAL A 32 22.49 -5.95 1.63
N ARG A 33 23.75 -5.87 1.16
CA ARG A 33 24.09 -6.31 -0.20
C ARG A 33 23.85 -7.80 -0.40
N LEU A 34 24.20 -8.62 0.59
CA LEU A 34 23.96 -10.05 0.58
C LEU A 34 22.45 -10.34 0.51
N GLY A 35 21.65 -9.71 1.36
CA GLY A 35 20.20 -9.88 1.36
C GLY A 35 19.56 -9.53 0.02
N LEU A 36 19.97 -8.41 -0.59
CA LEU A 36 19.50 -8.02 -1.91
C LEU A 36 19.95 -9.00 -3.00
N ALA A 37 21.19 -9.46 -2.95
CA ALA A 37 21.72 -10.42 -3.91
C ALA A 37 20.97 -11.77 -3.86
N LEU A 38 20.52 -12.21 -2.67
CA LEU A 38 19.69 -13.41 -2.53
C LEU A 38 18.34 -13.30 -3.27
N ASP A 39 17.80 -12.09 -3.39
CA ASP A 39 16.57 -11.79 -4.13
C ASP A 39 16.82 -11.41 -5.60
N GLY A 40 18.07 -11.58 -6.08
CA GLY A 40 18.48 -11.19 -7.44
C GLY A 40 18.47 -9.67 -7.66
N VAL A 41 18.62 -8.89 -6.59
CA VAL A 41 18.67 -7.41 -6.60
C VAL A 41 20.10 -6.94 -6.40
N THR A 42 20.61 -6.14 -7.33
CA THR A 42 21.90 -5.46 -7.21
C THR A 42 21.71 -3.95 -7.12
N ILE A 43 22.46 -3.30 -6.22
CA ILE A 43 22.48 -1.85 -6.11
C ILE A 43 23.61 -1.33 -6.99
N GLU A 44 23.26 -0.73 -8.13
CA GLU A 44 24.25 -0.15 -9.05
C GLU A 44 24.77 1.18 -8.52
N HIS A 45 23.87 2.01 -8.00
CA HIS A 45 24.19 3.37 -7.58
C HIS A 45 23.38 3.74 -6.34
N ARG A 46 24.04 4.33 -5.35
CA ARG A 46 23.41 4.91 -4.16
C ARG A 46 24.13 6.19 -3.79
N GLU A 47 23.48 7.31 -4.00
CA GLU A 47 23.99 8.64 -3.64
C GLU A 47 23.21 9.20 -2.45
N ASP A 48 23.95 9.65 -1.44
CA ASP A 48 23.38 10.46 -0.36
C ASP A 48 23.23 11.92 -0.85
N PRO A 49 22.03 12.52 -0.77
CA PRO A 49 21.82 13.93 -1.07
C PRO A 49 22.73 14.87 -0.26
N PHE A 50 23.19 14.45 0.93
CA PHE A 50 24.06 15.23 1.82
C PHE A 50 25.27 14.40 2.30
N PRO A 51 26.31 14.21 1.46
CA PRO A 51 27.47 13.39 1.82
C PRO A 51 28.27 13.89 3.03
N VAL A 52 28.19 15.20 3.31
CA VAL A 52 28.82 15.82 4.48
C VAL A 52 27.74 16.11 5.52
N PRO A 53 27.80 15.49 6.71
CA PRO A 53 26.82 15.72 7.75
C PRO A 53 26.83 17.16 8.28
N GLY A 54 25.66 17.67 8.63
CA GLY A 54 25.48 18.93 9.34
C GLY A 54 25.61 20.18 8.47
N THR A 55 25.50 20.04 7.15
CA THR A 55 25.61 21.20 6.24
C THR A 55 24.44 22.17 6.43
N ARG A 56 24.67 23.45 6.08
CA ARG A 56 23.59 24.46 6.10
C ARG A 56 22.46 24.12 5.12
N ALA A 57 22.80 23.46 4.02
CA ALA A 57 21.83 23.01 3.02
C ALA A 57 20.94 21.90 3.57
N GLU A 58 21.53 20.86 4.17
CA GLU A 58 20.82 19.76 4.83
C GLU A 58 19.83 20.27 5.89
N LYS A 59 20.29 21.11 6.83
CA LYS A 59 19.42 21.71 7.87
C LYS A 59 18.31 22.59 7.29
N ARG A 60 18.51 23.19 6.11
CA ARG A 60 17.46 23.96 5.43
C ARG A 60 16.40 23.03 4.84
N THR A 61 16.82 21.94 4.21
CA THR A 61 15.92 20.92 3.65
C THR A 61 15.14 20.22 4.76
N GLU A 62 15.81 19.81 5.83
CA GLU A 62 15.19 19.24 7.02
C GLU A 62 14.07 20.14 7.57
N ARG A 63 14.33 21.45 7.72
CA ARG A 63 13.31 22.40 8.19
C ARG A 63 12.12 22.53 7.24
N LYS A 64 12.35 22.51 5.91
CA LYS A 64 11.25 22.55 4.93
C LYS A 64 10.36 21.32 5.05
N VAL A 65 10.96 20.14 5.24
CA VAL A 65 10.22 18.89 5.45
C VAL A 65 9.47 18.95 6.78
N ALA A 66 10.13 19.37 7.86
CA ALA A 66 9.52 19.50 9.19
C ALA A 66 8.34 20.49 9.20
N GLN A 67 8.41 21.58 8.43
CA GLN A 67 7.31 22.54 8.32
C GLN A 67 6.00 21.89 7.87
N TRP A 68 6.04 20.93 6.94
CA TRP A 68 4.84 20.19 6.52
C TRP A 68 4.23 19.39 7.66
N PHE A 69 5.04 18.69 8.45
CA PHE A 69 4.57 17.93 9.60
C PHE A 69 4.05 18.83 10.72
N ILE A 70 4.65 20.02 10.91
CA ILE A 70 4.14 21.02 11.86
C ILE A 70 2.78 21.55 11.39
N ILE A 71 2.62 21.87 10.09
CA ILE A 71 1.33 22.29 9.53
C ILE A 71 0.29 21.18 9.73
N ALA A 72 0.65 19.92 9.47
CA ALA A 72 -0.25 18.79 9.70
C ALA A 72 -0.69 18.67 11.16
N ALA A 73 0.25 18.79 12.11
CA ALA A 73 -0.03 18.72 13.53
C ALA A 73 -0.94 19.87 13.99
N LEU A 74 -0.67 21.11 13.55
CA LEU A 74 -1.48 22.27 13.88
C LEU A 74 -2.88 22.17 13.27
N ALA A 75 -3.00 21.76 12.00
CA ALA A 75 -4.28 21.53 11.35
C ALA A 75 -5.07 20.41 12.02
N GLY A 76 -4.40 19.33 12.45
CA GLY A 76 -5.04 18.20 13.12
C GLY A 76 -5.54 18.56 14.52
N LEU A 77 -4.75 19.36 15.26
CA LEU A 77 -5.17 19.90 16.54
C LEU A 77 -6.33 20.90 16.38
N GLY A 78 -6.29 21.73 15.33
CA GLY A 78 -7.39 22.60 14.96
C GLY A 78 -8.66 21.80 14.62
N PHE A 79 -8.53 20.72 13.85
CA PHE A 79 -9.63 19.82 13.52
C PHE A 79 -10.26 19.24 14.79
N LEU A 80 -9.44 18.74 15.72
CA LEU A 80 -9.92 18.18 16.97
C LEU A 80 -10.64 19.24 17.81
N ALA A 81 -10.07 20.45 17.90
CA ALA A 81 -10.69 21.56 18.62
C ALA A 81 -12.03 21.96 18.00
N ALA A 82 -12.11 22.07 16.67
CA ALA A 82 -13.36 22.35 15.96
C ALA A 82 -14.36 21.20 16.10
N TYR A 83 -13.92 19.95 16.07
CA TYR A 83 -14.81 18.81 16.24
C TYR A 83 -15.43 18.74 17.64
N LEU A 84 -14.64 19.03 18.68
CA LEU A 84 -15.06 18.90 20.08
C LEU A 84 -15.79 20.13 20.64
N PHE A 85 -15.33 21.34 20.29
CA PHE A 85 -15.78 22.57 20.96
C PHE A 85 -16.64 23.50 20.09
N TRP A 86 -16.83 23.18 18.80
CA TRP A 86 -17.61 24.03 17.89
C TRP A 86 -19.11 23.78 18.02
N PRO A 87 -19.98 24.83 17.95
CA PRO A 87 -21.42 24.67 18.00
C PRO A 87 -21.96 24.03 16.71
N PHE A 88 -22.06 22.70 16.69
CA PHE A 88 -22.52 21.91 15.53
C PHE A 88 -24.05 21.78 15.45
N GLU A 89 -24.77 22.16 16.50
CA GLU A 89 -26.23 22.09 16.54
C GLU A 89 -26.86 23.05 15.52
N TYR A 90 -27.94 22.60 14.88
CA TYR A 90 -28.69 23.42 13.93
C TYR A 90 -29.16 24.72 14.57
N ALA A 91 -28.88 25.84 13.90
CA ALA A 91 -29.34 27.17 14.29
C ALA A 91 -30.14 27.80 13.14
N PRO A 92 -31.39 28.23 13.37
CA PRO A 92 -32.20 28.85 12.32
C PRO A 92 -31.67 30.23 11.91
N PRO A 93 -31.97 30.69 10.69
CA PRO A 93 -31.71 32.06 10.26
C PRO A 93 -32.34 33.08 11.23
N GLY A 94 -31.60 34.12 11.63
CA GLY A 94 -32.07 35.13 12.59
C GLY A 94 -31.79 34.83 14.07
N SER A 95 -31.10 33.73 14.37
CA SER A 95 -30.65 33.42 15.75
C SER A 95 -29.73 34.51 16.32
N PRO A 96 -29.89 34.92 17.59
CA PRO A 96 -29.00 35.88 18.24
C PRO A 96 -27.52 35.43 18.22
N GLY A 97 -26.59 36.38 18.07
CA GLY A 97 -25.16 36.13 18.27
C GLY A 97 -24.48 35.27 17.21
N ASN A 98 -24.74 35.51 15.92
CA ASN A 98 -24.08 34.86 14.77
C ASN A 98 -24.13 33.31 14.74
N ARG A 99 -25.01 32.69 15.55
CA ARG A 99 -25.07 31.24 15.72
C ARG A 99 -25.39 30.48 14.43
N HIS A 100 -26.17 31.09 13.55
CA HIS A 100 -26.44 30.55 12.21
C HIS A 100 -25.18 30.45 11.34
N LEU A 101 -24.31 31.46 11.37
CA LEU A 101 -23.05 31.44 10.61
C LEU A 101 -22.08 30.40 11.18
N LEU A 102 -21.97 30.29 12.50
CA LEU A 102 -21.12 29.29 13.14
C LEU A 102 -21.54 27.87 12.78
N TYR A 103 -22.85 27.58 12.76
CA TYR A 103 -23.38 26.29 12.31
C TYR A 103 -23.01 26.00 10.85
N GLN A 104 -23.22 26.95 9.94
CA GLN A 104 -22.89 26.77 8.52
C GLN A 104 -21.40 26.51 8.27
N LEU A 105 -20.52 27.13 9.08
CA LEU A 105 -19.08 26.99 8.96
C LEU A 105 -18.54 25.66 9.53
N TYR A 106 -19.32 24.93 10.32
CA TYR A 106 -18.86 23.69 10.94
C TYR A 106 -18.34 22.67 9.93
N THR A 107 -19.17 22.25 8.96
CA THR A 107 -18.80 21.23 7.97
C THR A 107 -17.64 21.66 7.06
N PRO A 108 -17.60 22.89 6.52
CA PRO A 108 -16.45 23.38 5.78
C PRO A 108 -15.16 23.44 6.61
N ILE A 109 -15.22 23.92 7.86
CA ILE A 109 -14.03 24.06 8.72
C ILE A 109 -13.44 22.69 9.05
N ILE A 110 -14.26 21.74 9.51
CA ILE A 110 -13.76 20.40 9.83
C ILE A 110 -13.21 19.70 8.57
N GLY A 111 -13.86 19.89 7.41
CA GLY A 111 -13.41 19.34 6.14
C GLY A 111 -12.07 19.93 5.69
N VAL A 112 -11.91 21.25 5.76
CA VAL A 112 -10.66 21.95 5.39
C VAL A 112 -9.53 21.58 6.35
N LEU A 113 -9.78 21.57 7.66
CA LEU A 113 -8.74 21.22 8.64
C LEU A 113 -8.31 19.76 8.48
N PHE A 114 -9.26 18.83 8.35
CA PHE A 114 -8.95 17.42 8.11
C PHE A 114 -8.21 17.20 6.78
N GLY A 115 -8.70 17.82 5.70
CA GLY A 115 -8.06 17.77 4.39
C GLY A 115 -6.65 18.35 4.41
N LEU A 116 -6.44 19.47 5.10
CA LEU A 116 -5.14 20.10 5.26
C LEU A 116 -4.18 19.22 6.07
N THR A 117 -4.64 18.54 7.11
CA THR A 117 -3.84 17.57 7.86
C THR A 117 -3.34 16.45 6.96
N VAL A 118 -4.24 15.78 6.22
CA VAL A 118 -3.88 14.65 5.35
C VAL A 118 -2.98 15.13 4.21
N PHE A 119 -3.29 16.27 3.60
CA PHE A 119 -2.48 16.88 2.55
C PHE A 119 -1.06 17.20 3.03
N ALA A 120 -0.93 17.86 4.18
CA ALA A 120 0.36 18.24 4.74
C ALA A 120 1.19 17.02 5.15
N LEU A 121 0.56 15.95 5.67
CA LEU A 121 1.23 14.68 5.91
C LEU A 121 1.78 14.07 4.61
N GLY A 122 0.94 13.96 3.57
CA GLY A 122 1.36 13.43 2.28
C GLY A 122 2.48 14.25 1.63
N ALA A 123 2.34 15.57 1.62
CA ALA A 123 3.37 16.49 1.11
C ALA A 123 4.68 16.37 1.90
N GLY A 124 4.62 16.27 3.23
CA GLY A 124 5.78 16.07 4.09
C GLY A 124 6.50 14.75 3.83
N THR A 125 5.74 13.64 3.70
CA THR A 125 6.31 12.32 3.38
C THR A 125 6.98 12.30 2.00
N ILE A 126 6.36 12.91 0.98
CA ILE A 126 6.95 13.00 -0.37
C ILE A 126 8.22 13.86 -0.34
N ALA A 127 8.18 15.02 0.35
CA ALA A 127 9.35 15.88 0.47
C ALA A 127 10.51 15.19 1.23
N TYR A 128 10.20 14.43 2.28
CA TYR A 128 11.19 13.59 2.96
C TYR A 128 11.81 12.56 2.02
N ALA A 129 10.98 11.81 1.29
CA ALA A 129 11.45 10.78 0.39
C ALA A 129 12.27 11.34 -0.79
N LYS A 130 11.90 12.53 -1.28
CA LYS A 130 12.56 13.14 -2.43
C LYS A 130 13.84 13.87 -2.05
N ASP A 131 13.86 14.60 -0.93
CA ASP A 131 14.94 15.55 -0.67
C ASP A 131 15.94 15.05 0.39
N LEU A 132 15.59 14.03 1.20
CA LEU A 132 16.43 13.53 2.30
C LEU A 132 16.83 12.05 2.17
N LEU A 133 16.05 11.22 1.47
CA LEU A 133 16.43 9.82 1.28
C LEU A 133 17.53 9.67 0.21
N PRO A 134 18.43 8.69 0.36
CA PRO A 134 19.39 8.32 -0.68
C PRO A 134 18.72 8.00 -2.01
N HIS A 135 19.26 8.53 -3.09
CA HIS A 135 18.85 8.17 -4.45
C HIS A 135 19.54 6.86 -4.83
N GLU A 136 18.73 5.80 -4.93
CA GLU A 136 19.22 4.46 -5.19
C GLU A 136 18.66 3.91 -6.51
N THR A 137 19.53 3.42 -7.38
CA THR A 137 19.14 2.65 -8.56
C THR A 137 19.47 1.18 -8.30
N ALA A 138 18.43 0.40 -8.06
CA ALA A 138 18.53 -1.05 -7.95
C ALA A 138 18.10 -1.71 -9.27
N VAL A 139 18.87 -2.69 -9.71
CA VAL A 139 18.53 -3.56 -10.84
C VAL A 139 18.11 -4.89 -10.27
N GLN A 140 16.91 -5.34 -10.66
CA GLN A 140 16.43 -6.67 -10.35
C GLN A 140 16.30 -7.48 -11.63
N GLU A 141 16.95 -8.64 -11.65
CA GLU A 141 16.80 -9.58 -12.75
C GLU A 141 15.35 -10.08 -12.77
N ARG A 142 14.61 -9.67 -13.81
CA ARG A 142 13.23 -10.13 -13.97
C ARG A 142 13.27 -11.62 -14.31
N HIS A 143 12.61 -12.43 -13.50
CA HIS A 143 12.35 -13.82 -13.85
C HIS A 143 11.33 -13.88 -15.00
N ILE A 144 11.81 -13.84 -16.24
CA ILE A 144 10.99 -13.92 -17.45
C ILE A 144 10.76 -15.39 -17.80
N GLY A 145 9.52 -15.85 -17.70
CA GLY A 145 9.13 -17.21 -18.06
C GLY A 145 7.94 -17.69 -17.26
N GLY A 146 7.45 -18.88 -17.57
CA GLY A 146 6.58 -19.61 -16.64
C GLY A 146 7.39 -20.16 -15.47
N SER A 147 6.72 -20.53 -14.38
CA SER A 147 7.35 -21.32 -13.31
C SER A 147 8.03 -22.55 -13.88
N ALA A 148 9.09 -23.02 -13.20
CA ALA A 148 9.77 -24.25 -13.59
C ALA A 148 8.76 -25.41 -13.70
N GLU A 149 9.00 -26.34 -14.61
CA GLU A 149 8.09 -27.46 -14.82
C GLU A 149 7.86 -28.26 -13.52
N VAL A 150 8.92 -28.39 -12.71
CA VAL A 150 8.85 -29.02 -11.38
C VAL A 150 7.87 -28.29 -10.48
N ASP A 151 7.91 -26.96 -10.40
CA ASP A 151 7.01 -26.17 -9.55
C ASP A 151 5.57 -26.27 -10.02
N ARG A 152 5.34 -26.25 -11.34
CA ARG A 152 4.01 -26.40 -11.93
C ARG A 152 3.40 -27.76 -11.59
N LEU A 153 4.17 -28.83 -11.81
CA LEU A 153 3.73 -30.20 -11.58
C LEU A 153 3.53 -30.49 -10.09
N THR A 154 4.46 -30.05 -9.23
CA THR A 154 4.36 -30.25 -7.78
C THR A 154 3.22 -29.44 -7.17
N THR A 155 3.04 -28.19 -7.57
CA THR A 155 1.89 -27.36 -7.12
C THR A 155 0.57 -28.00 -7.55
N THR A 156 0.47 -28.47 -8.80
CA THR A 156 -0.73 -29.16 -9.28
C THR A 156 -1.00 -30.44 -8.49
N ALA A 157 0.05 -31.22 -8.20
CA ALA A 157 -0.05 -32.43 -7.40
C ALA A 157 -0.50 -32.14 -5.96
N ILE A 158 0.07 -31.13 -5.30
CA ILE A 158 -0.31 -30.72 -3.93
C ILE A 158 -1.78 -30.28 -3.90
N LEU A 159 -2.22 -29.50 -4.90
CA LEU A 159 -3.60 -29.02 -4.97
C LEU A 159 -4.58 -30.17 -5.23
N ALA A 160 -4.22 -31.10 -6.12
CA ALA A 160 -5.01 -32.29 -6.42
C ALA A 160 -5.09 -33.23 -5.20
N ASP A 161 -3.97 -33.47 -4.52
CA ASP A 161 -3.91 -34.30 -3.31
C ASP A 161 -4.72 -33.68 -2.16
N SER A 162 -4.62 -32.37 -1.95
CA SER A 162 -5.43 -31.64 -0.98
C SER A 162 -6.94 -31.76 -1.29
N ALA A 163 -7.31 -31.65 -2.56
CA ALA A 163 -8.69 -31.84 -2.99
C ALA A 163 -9.17 -33.29 -2.75
N ALA A 164 -8.34 -34.29 -3.03
CA ALA A 164 -8.67 -35.70 -2.82
C ALA A 164 -8.76 -36.07 -1.33
N SER A 165 -7.76 -35.69 -0.53
CA SER A 165 -7.64 -35.97 0.89
C SER A 165 -8.73 -35.27 1.73
N SER A 166 -9.20 -34.09 1.31
CA SER A 166 -10.35 -33.42 1.92
C SER A 166 -11.65 -34.24 1.82
N GLN A 167 -11.72 -35.17 0.86
CA GLN A 167 -12.90 -35.97 0.51
C GLN A 167 -14.14 -35.13 0.20
N ILE A 168 -13.98 -33.86 -0.17
CA ILE A 168 -15.10 -32.94 -0.44
C ILE A 168 -16.01 -33.47 -1.56
N GLY A 169 -15.45 -34.22 -2.51
CA GLY A 169 -16.20 -34.90 -3.56
C GLY A 169 -17.26 -35.87 -3.02
N ARG A 170 -16.95 -36.61 -1.95
CA ARG A 170 -17.84 -37.58 -1.29
C ARG A 170 -18.80 -36.92 -0.29
N ARG A 171 -18.46 -35.74 0.24
CA ARG A 171 -19.26 -34.99 1.23
C ARG A 171 -20.34 -34.14 0.55
N SER A 172 -21.30 -34.79 -0.10
CA SER A 172 -22.32 -34.15 -0.96
C SER A 172 -23.19 -33.11 -0.23
N MET A 173 -23.54 -33.35 1.03
CA MET A 173 -24.33 -32.42 1.84
C MET A 173 -23.57 -31.11 2.10
N ILE A 174 -22.29 -31.20 2.49
CA ILE A 174 -21.44 -30.03 2.73
C ILE A 174 -21.25 -29.24 1.43
N LYS A 175 -20.93 -29.91 0.33
CA LYS A 175 -20.77 -29.28 -0.99
C LYS A 175 -22.03 -28.53 -1.42
N ARG A 176 -23.22 -29.13 -1.24
CA ARG A 176 -24.51 -28.52 -1.59
C ARG A 176 -24.84 -27.34 -0.68
N ALA A 177 -24.66 -27.49 0.63
CA ALA A 177 -24.92 -26.42 1.58
C ALA A 177 -23.97 -25.23 1.37
N ALA A 178 -22.69 -25.49 1.13
CA ALA A 178 -21.70 -24.46 0.80
C ALA A 178 -22.03 -23.76 -0.52
N GLY A 179 -22.43 -24.51 -1.55
CA GLY A 179 -22.86 -23.94 -2.83
C GLY A 179 -24.12 -23.07 -2.70
N LEU A 180 -25.11 -23.52 -1.91
CA LEU A 180 -26.32 -22.74 -1.66
C LEU A 180 -26.03 -21.48 -0.84
N GLY A 181 -25.27 -21.60 0.25
CA GLY A 181 -24.89 -20.47 1.09
C GLY A 181 -24.08 -19.43 0.34
N GLY A 182 -23.03 -19.87 -0.37
CA GLY A 182 -22.20 -19.01 -1.20
C GLY A 182 -22.99 -18.38 -2.36
N GLY A 183 -23.88 -19.14 -3.00
CA GLY A 183 -24.73 -18.65 -4.08
C GLY A 183 -25.71 -17.57 -3.64
N VAL A 184 -26.45 -17.79 -2.55
CA VAL A 184 -27.38 -16.79 -1.99
C VAL A 184 -26.63 -15.53 -1.56
N PHE A 185 -25.48 -15.69 -0.90
CA PHE A 185 -24.65 -14.56 -0.49
C PHE A 185 -24.15 -13.74 -1.69
N GLY A 186 -23.62 -14.41 -2.71
CA GLY A 186 -23.12 -13.76 -3.93
C GLY A 186 -24.23 -12.99 -4.68
N ILE A 187 -25.42 -13.59 -4.80
CA ILE A 187 -26.59 -12.91 -5.38
C ILE A 187 -26.98 -11.70 -4.55
N GLY A 188 -27.04 -11.84 -3.23
CA GLY A 188 -27.37 -10.74 -2.31
C GLY A 188 -26.43 -9.55 -2.45
N LEU A 189 -25.12 -9.80 -2.51
CA LEU A 189 -24.12 -8.75 -2.76
C LEU A 189 -24.30 -8.08 -4.13
N GLY A 190 -24.57 -8.86 -5.18
CA GLY A 190 -24.83 -8.32 -6.52
C GLY A 190 -26.06 -7.42 -6.55
N VAL A 191 -27.16 -7.84 -5.92
CA VAL A 191 -28.39 -7.05 -5.80
C VAL A 191 -28.17 -5.79 -4.96
N PHE A 192 -27.41 -5.88 -3.88
CA PHE A 192 -27.08 -4.70 -3.07
C PHE A 192 -26.27 -3.66 -3.85
N ALA A 193 -25.21 -4.10 -4.55
CA ALA A 193 -24.35 -3.22 -5.34
C ALA A 193 -25.09 -2.56 -6.52
N LEU A 194 -25.96 -3.30 -7.21
CA LEU A 194 -26.66 -2.82 -8.41
C LEU A 194 -28.05 -2.24 -8.11
N GLY A 195 -28.67 -2.59 -6.98
CA GLY A 195 -30.05 -2.25 -6.66
C GLY A 195 -30.28 -0.75 -6.49
N GLY A 196 -29.27 0.00 -6.04
CA GLY A 196 -29.33 1.47 -5.99
C GLY A 196 -29.35 2.15 -7.37
N LEU A 197 -28.86 1.48 -8.41
CA LEU A 197 -28.84 1.98 -9.79
C LEU A 197 -30.18 1.69 -10.51
N VAL A 198 -30.89 0.63 -10.11
CA VAL A 198 -32.20 0.27 -10.70
C VAL A 198 -33.30 1.08 -10.02
N ARG A 199 -33.73 2.18 -10.65
CA ARG A 199 -34.88 2.99 -10.21
C ARG A 199 -36.12 2.66 -11.02
N ASN A 200 -37.27 2.57 -10.37
CA ASN A 200 -38.55 2.44 -11.08
C ASN A 200 -38.96 3.80 -11.68
N PRO A 201 -38.99 3.95 -13.01
CA PRO A 201 -39.38 5.23 -13.65
C PRO A 201 -40.88 5.54 -13.48
N TRP A 202 -41.70 4.54 -13.17
CA TRP A 202 -43.16 4.67 -13.01
C TRP A 202 -43.60 4.93 -11.56
N LYS A 203 -42.67 5.24 -10.65
CA LYS A 203 -42.93 5.39 -9.19
C LYS A 203 -43.86 6.57 -8.82
N GLY A 204 -44.51 7.22 -9.78
CA GLY A 204 -45.44 8.32 -9.59
C GLY A 204 -46.78 8.20 -10.34
N GLY A 205 -47.04 7.09 -11.04
CA GLY A 205 -48.25 6.95 -11.88
C GLY A 205 -48.38 8.12 -12.87
N ASP A 206 -49.52 8.81 -12.84
CA ASP A 206 -49.80 9.97 -13.70
C ASP A 206 -48.89 11.19 -13.45
N ARG A 207 -48.15 11.20 -12.32
CA ARG A 207 -47.16 12.23 -11.97
C ARG A 207 -45.72 11.73 -12.07
N ALA A 208 -45.50 10.58 -12.71
CA ALA A 208 -44.16 10.06 -12.92
C ALA A 208 -43.33 11.03 -13.78
N ALA A 209 -42.06 11.21 -13.43
CA ALA A 209 -41.09 11.96 -14.22
C ALA A 209 -40.78 11.18 -15.50
N LEU A 210 -41.71 11.21 -16.45
CA LEU A 210 -41.49 10.70 -17.80
C LEU A 210 -40.44 11.60 -18.46
N TRP A 211 -39.53 10.99 -19.22
CA TRP A 211 -38.77 11.70 -20.24
C TRP A 211 -39.76 12.13 -21.32
N VAL A 212 -40.37 13.30 -21.12
CA VAL A 212 -41.20 13.96 -22.13
C VAL A 212 -40.26 14.88 -22.89
N THR A 213 -40.02 14.56 -24.16
CA THR A 213 -39.43 15.49 -25.14
C THR A 213 -40.38 16.63 -25.43
#